data_AF-A0A151UAX4-F1
#
_entry.id   AF-A0A151UAX4-F1
#
_cell.length_a   1.000
_cell.length_b   1.000
_cell.length_c   1.000
_cell.angle_alpha   90.00
_cell.angle_beta   90.00
_cell.angle_gamma   90.00
#
_symmetry.space_group_name_H-M   'P 1'
#
loop_
_entity.id
_entity.type
_entity.pdbx_description
1 polymer ?
#
loop_
_entity_poly.entity_id
_entity_poly.type
_entity_poly.pdbx_seq_one_letter_code
_entity_poly.pdbx_strand_id
1 'polypeptide(L)'
;MDTQSAEDTVDIDLGGVSSSGEAIGDLKLNLACFSEKVTNLSNFVMHLETLGVELEGLVLEKEDNDADMDFVGKCLEFDLLCGVLGSEVVELDRFLDSLQAEVADAGERVASCNPWQDKLLDSEQCLRQSEEQFSEIKKQYACFQRTLSSYKRGGNGYVEEGEIILEDGPSLNVNTVMTMQTTEQQRHVLRMLEKSLANEMDLEKNFNNSRQIEEKLKEKMVSLEQELFLMEEEATNGWERWLEADNAHVILTGISKSLLNKLQISQFNLNGLSQRESELKAKLETSIEQLKVKDVTSDKIGSDKVSSLEKQLKETESQLLNVKTSANEYQKKYNVLCSRVRDMEDLIVELKGNVSHAESRANAADVQCKVLTETNNELSKQLDLLKDGGGKSERVESLERQLKESNLQLQHAVASAEASQEKQSMLYSTIKDMEHVIRELKSKVSKAESWADSAEKKCIILSKSNTDLNEEVSFLRSRLECLEGSLHQVEEAKVASAKDIGKQTKVFKNLVMQLAVERERINKQLSSLASENKILVVKLKQTNKHPSQEVSVTLATDHEVDSMPDADTVRRIDAGVLNFKHLFILSVLVLLVSAMTYLHSDVNLE
;
A
#
# COMPACT_ATOMS: atom_id res chain seq x y z
N MET A 1 33.55 58.18 16.74
CA MET A 1 32.87 57.98 15.45
C MET A 1 32.26 56.60 15.51
N ASP A 2 31.34 56.35 16.45
CA ASP A 2 29.90 56.74 16.49
C ASP A 2 29.13 55.48 16.05
N THR A 3 28.10 54.95 16.72
CA THR A 3 27.35 55.28 17.94
C THR A 3 26.56 54.01 18.31
N GLN A 4 26.20 53.87 19.58
CA GLN A 4 25.34 52.84 20.15
C GLN A 4 23.98 52.71 19.45
N SER A 5 23.43 51.50 19.41
CA SER A 5 22.03 51.26 19.75
C SER A 5 21.95 49.95 20.53
N ALA A 6 21.76 50.08 21.84
CA ALA A 6 21.31 49.01 22.70
C ALA A 6 19.80 48.87 22.48
N GLU A 7 19.35 47.70 22.07
CA GLU A 7 17.94 47.34 22.11
C GLU A 7 17.85 46.04 22.92
N ASP A 8 17.13 46.14 24.03
CA ASP A 8 16.92 45.09 25.03
C ASP A 8 16.44 43.79 24.38
N THR A 9 17.26 42.75 24.42
CA THR A 9 16.78 41.38 24.29
C THR A 9 16.04 41.02 25.56
N VAL A 10 14.73 41.25 25.54
CA VAL A 10 13.79 40.55 26.41
C VAL A 10 13.93 39.06 26.08
N ASP A 11 14.41 38.27 27.04
CA ASP A 11 14.30 36.82 27.03
C ASP A 11 12.82 36.46 26.89
N ILE A 12 12.37 36.21 25.67
CA ILE A 12 11.11 35.51 25.41
C ILE A 12 11.42 34.04 25.62
N ASP A 13 10.89 33.51 26.71
CA ASP A 13 10.82 32.10 27.04
C ASP A 13 10.34 31.28 25.82
N LEU A 14 11.30 30.64 25.14
CA LEU A 14 11.09 29.78 23.98
C LEU A 14 10.65 28.35 24.36
N GLY A 15 10.33 28.10 25.63
CA GLY A 15 9.91 26.79 26.13
C GLY A 15 8.54 26.31 25.63
N GLY A 16 7.67 27.20 25.17
CA GLY A 16 6.29 26.84 24.74
C GLY A 16 6.11 26.53 23.25
N VAL A 17 7.00 27.01 22.37
CA VAL A 17 6.78 26.96 20.91
C VAL A 17 7.03 25.56 20.32
N SER A 18 7.91 24.77 20.93
CA SER A 18 8.21 23.41 20.45
C SER A 18 7.08 22.42 20.74
N SER A 19 6.40 22.56 21.88
CA SER A 19 5.32 21.68 22.32
C SER A 19 4.03 21.86 21.48
N SER A 20 3.70 23.11 21.14
CA SER A 20 2.51 23.40 20.32
C SER A 20 2.65 22.96 18.85
N GLY A 21 3.87 22.98 18.29
CA GLY A 21 4.11 22.52 16.92
C GLY A 21 3.98 21.00 16.75
N GLU A 22 4.42 20.25 17.77
CA GLU A 22 4.29 18.78 17.82
C GLU A 22 2.83 18.35 17.99
N ALA A 23 2.10 18.98 18.91
CA ALA A 23 0.66 18.72 19.11
C ALA A 23 -0.19 18.98 17.84
N ILE A 24 0.15 19.99 17.04
CA ILE A 24 -0.53 20.26 15.76
C ILE A 24 -0.16 19.23 14.69
N GLY A 25 1.07 18.71 14.73
CA GLY A 25 1.52 17.61 13.86
C GLY A 25 0.72 16.34 14.11
N ASP A 26 0.57 15.97 15.38
CA ASP A 26 -0.20 14.80 15.80
C ASP A 26 -1.70 14.96 15.49
N LEU A 27 -2.28 16.13 15.77
CA LEU A 27 -3.65 16.46 15.41
C LEU A 27 -3.90 16.31 13.90
N LYS A 28 -2.96 16.77 13.06
CA LYS A 28 -3.09 16.67 11.59
C LYS A 28 -3.01 15.22 11.11
N LEU A 29 -2.19 14.39 11.75
CA LEU A 29 -2.10 12.95 11.45
C LEU A 29 -3.41 12.24 11.84
N ASN A 30 -3.92 12.50 13.04
CA ASN A 30 -5.17 11.95 13.55
C ASN A 30 -6.36 12.35 12.66
N LEU A 31 -6.40 13.61 12.23
CA LEU A 31 -7.41 14.12 11.30
C LEU A 31 -7.31 13.46 9.92
N ALA A 32 -6.10 13.29 9.38
CA ALA A 32 -5.91 12.61 8.10
C ALA A 32 -6.41 11.15 8.19
N CYS A 33 -6.03 10.44 9.24
CA CYS A 33 -6.49 9.07 9.52
C CYS A 33 -8.02 8.99 9.62
N PHE A 34 -8.65 9.93 10.35
CA PHE A 34 -10.11 10.02 10.44
C PHE A 34 -10.75 10.23 9.07
N SER A 35 -10.25 11.19 8.29
CA SER A 35 -10.80 11.51 6.96
C SER A 35 -10.68 10.35 5.97
N GLU A 36 -9.55 9.63 6.00
CA GLU A 36 -9.34 8.43 5.19
C GLU A 36 -10.32 7.33 5.60
N LYS A 37 -10.49 7.12 6.91
CA LYS A 37 -11.40 6.11 7.46
C LYS A 37 -12.87 6.42 7.14
N VAL A 38 -13.30 7.68 7.24
CA VAL A 38 -14.63 8.14 6.81
C VAL A 38 -14.84 7.91 5.31
N THR A 39 -13.84 8.22 4.47
CA THR A 39 -13.92 8.00 3.01
C THR A 39 -14.04 6.52 2.67
N ASN A 40 -13.26 5.66 3.33
CA ASN A 40 -13.35 4.21 3.16
C ASN A 40 -14.71 3.67 3.60
N LEU A 41 -15.26 4.19 4.70
CA LEU A 41 -16.58 3.80 5.18
C LEU A 41 -17.70 4.28 4.25
N SER A 42 -17.54 5.43 3.59
CA SER A 42 -18.46 5.90 2.54
C SER A 42 -18.54 4.92 1.36
N ASN A 43 -17.38 4.42 0.90
CA ASN A 43 -17.34 3.37 -0.12
C ASN A 43 -18.01 2.07 0.35
N PHE A 44 -17.81 1.72 1.62
CA PHE A 44 -18.46 0.55 2.21
C PHE A 44 -19.99 0.69 2.29
N VAL A 45 -20.49 1.87 2.67
CA VAL A 45 -21.93 2.20 2.65
C VAL A 45 -22.49 2.05 1.25
N MET A 46 -21.80 2.53 0.22
CA MET A 46 -22.24 2.39 -1.19
C MET A 46 -22.43 0.91 -1.60
N HIS A 47 -21.53 0.02 -1.16
CA HIS A 47 -21.68 -1.42 -1.38
C HIS A 47 -22.88 -2.01 -0.64
N LEU A 48 -23.10 -1.58 0.61
CA LEU A 48 -24.27 -1.93 1.41
C LEU A 48 -25.57 -1.44 0.77
N GLU A 49 -25.62 -0.23 0.22
CA GLU A 49 -26.78 0.28 -0.53
C GLU A 49 -27.10 -0.61 -1.72
N THR A 50 -26.07 -1.00 -2.49
CA THR A 50 -26.22 -1.89 -3.65
C THR A 50 -26.81 -3.24 -3.23
N LEU A 51 -26.29 -3.84 -2.15
CA LEU A 51 -26.79 -5.10 -1.60
C LEU A 51 -28.23 -4.95 -1.05
N GLY A 52 -28.54 -3.80 -0.45
CA GLY A 52 -29.89 -3.48 0.02
C GLY A 52 -30.92 -3.41 -1.12
N VAL A 53 -30.55 -2.81 -2.25
CA VAL A 53 -31.39 -2.74 -3.46
C VAL A 53 -31.60 -4.13 -4.08
N GLU A 54 -30.56 -4.96 -4.12
CA GLU A 54 -30.70 -6.35 -4.58
C GLU A 54 -31.67 -7.16 -3.71
N LEU A 55 -31.61 -6.98 -2.40
CA LEU A 55 -32.53 -7.62 -1.46
C LEU A 55 -33.98 -7.18 -1.67
N GLU A 56 -34.21 -5.89 -1.87
CA GLU A 56 -35.54 -5.34 -2.14
C GLU A 56 -36.13 -5.90 -3.45
N GLY A 57 -35.29 -6.08 -4.48
CA GLY A 57 -35.67 -6.76 -5.73
C GLY A 57 -36.10 -8.21 -5.53
N LEU A 58 -35.34 -8.98 -4.73
CA LEU A 58 -35.66 -10.37 -4.44
C LEU A 58 -36.92 -10.54 -3.55
N VAL A 59 -37.28 -9.52 -2.76
CA VAL A 59 -38.55 -9.51 -2.00
C VAL A 59 -39.76 -9.36 -2.92
N LEU A 60 -39.65 -8.58 -4.01
CA LEU A 60 -40.75 -8.33 -4.95
C LEU A 60 -40.99 -9.51 -5.92
N GLU A 61 -39.98 -10.34 -6.17
CA GLU A 61 -40.06 -11.50 -7.08
C GLU A 61 -40.65 -12.77 -6.42
N LYS A 62 -40.95 -12.75 -5.11
CA LYS A 62 -41.57 -13.87 -4.40
C LYS A 62 -43.08 -13.95 -4.65
N GLU A 63 -43.48 -14.60 -5.75
CA GLU A 63 -44.86 -15.09 -5.94
C GLU A 63 -45.08 -16.54 -5.46
N ASP A 64 -44.03 -17.32 -5.20
CA ASP A 64 -44.15 -18.73 -4.78
C ASP A 64 -43.41 -19.06 -3.47
N ASN A 65 -44.07 -19.84 -2.62
CA ASN A 65 -43.75 -20.11 -1.20
C ASN A 65 -42.53 -21.03 -0.92
N ASP A 66 -41.56 -21.14 -1.83
CA ASP A 66 -40.31 -21.85 -1.52
C ASP A 66 -39.25 -20.86 -1.02
N ALA A 67 -38.74 -21.11 0.18
CA ALA A 67 -37.69 -20.31 0.80
C ALA A 67 -36.40 -20.45 -0.01
N ASP A 68 -36.19 -19.52 -0.95
CA ASP A 68 -34.94 -19.42 -1.69
C ASP A 68 -33.78 -19.23 -0.72
N MET A 69 -32.86 -20.20 -0.70
CA MET A 69 -31.67 -20.18 0.15
C MET A 69 -30.74 -19.04 -0.23
N ASP A 70 -30.78 -18.55 -1.48
CA ASP A 70 -30.00 -17.41 -1.94
C ASP A 70 -30.47 -16.11 -1.26
N PHE A 71 -31.79 -15.89 -1.18
CA PHE A 71 -32.39 -14.78 -0.45
C PHE A 71 -32.00 -14.77 1.03
N VAL A 72 -32.08 -15.93 1.71
CA VAL A 72 -31.72 -16.05 3.12
C VAL A 72 -30.22 -15.78 3.33
N GLY A 73 -29.37 -16.26 2.43
CA GLY A 73 -27.93 -16.00 2.45
C GLY A 73 -27.61 -14.50 2.33
N LYS A 74 -28.20 -13.82 1.35
CA LYS A 74 -28.02 -12.37 1.15
C LYS A 74 -28.59 -11.53 2.29
N CYS A 75 -29.70 -11.94 2.91
CA CYS A 75 -30.23 -11.25 4.09
C CYS A 75 -29.27 -11.33 5.28
N LEU A 76 -28.65 -12.49 5.51
CA LEU A 76 -27.65 -12.66 6.57
C LEU A 76 -26.36 -11.89 6.28
N GLU A 77 -25.92 -11.86 5.02
CA GLU A 77 -24.79 -11.04 4.57
C GLU A 77 -25.04 -9.55 4.83
N PHE A 78 -26.22 -9.05 4.48
CA PHE A 78 -26.60 -7.66 4.73
C PHE A 78 -26.70 -7.33 6.22
N ASP A 79 -27.25 -8.22 7.05
CA ASP A 79 -27.34 -8.04 8.51
C ASP A 79 -25.95 -8.01 9.17
N LEU A 80 -25.05 -8.92 8.77
CA LEU A 80 -23.66 -8.94 9.24
C LEU A 80 -22.89 -7.68 8.85
N LEU A 81 -23.00 -7.24 7.58
CA LEU A 81 -22.33 -6.04 7.09
C LEU A 81 -22.87 -4.76 7.75
N CYS A 82 -24.18 -4.70 8.02
CA CYS A 82 -24.76 -3.62 8.82
C CYS A 82 -24.24 -3.64 10.27
N GLY A 83 -24.05 -4.83 10.86
CA GLY A 83 -23.43 -4.98 12.17
C GLY A 83 -21.99 -4.46 12.21
N VAL A 84 -21.20 -4.76 11.18
CA VAL A 84 -19.84 -4.22 11.01
C VAL A 84 -19.87 -2.70 10.85
N LEU A 85 -20.73 -2.17 9.97
CA LEU A 85 -20.91 -0.73 9.80
C LEU A 85 -21.29 -0.04 11.13
N GLY A 86 -22.21 -0.64 11.88
CA GLY A 86 -22.65 -0.11 13.17
C GLY A 86 -21.53 -0.05 14.21
N SER A 87 -20.71 -1.10 14.30
CA SER A 87 -19.52 -1.11 15.17
C SER A 87 -18.54 -0.01 14.78
N GLU A 88 -18.28 0.13 13.48
CA GLU A 88 -17.33 1.11 12.97
C GLU A 88 -17.82 2.55 13.18
N VAL A 89 -19.10 2.82 12.95
CA VAL A 89 -19.73 4.11 13.23
C VAL A 89 -19.60 4.48 14.71
N VAL A 90 -19.82 3.55 15.63
CA VAL A 90 -19.69 3.82 17.08
C VAL A 90 -18.25 4.11 17.49
N GLU A 91 -17.28 3.38 16.92
CA GLU A 91 -15.86 3.62 17.19
C GLU A 91 -15.40 4.97 16.64
N LEU A 92 -15.79 5.27 15.41
CA LEU A 92 -15.44 6.52 14.72
C LEU A 92 -16.10 7.73 15.38
N ASP A 93 -17.29 7.56 15.96
CA ASP A 93 -17.98 8.60 16.75
C ASP A 93 -17.19 8.96 18.01
N ARG A 94 -16.70 7.95 18.73
CA ARG A 94 -15.84 8.16 19.91
C ARG A 94 -14.49 8.79 19.55
N PHE A 95 -13.94 8.40 18.40
CA PHE A 95 -12.72 9.02 17.88
C PHE A 95 -12.95 10.48 17.51
N LEU A 96 -14.10 10.79 16.91
CA LEU A 96 -14.49 12.16 16.59
C LEU A 96 -14.61 13.03 17.84
N ASP A 97 -15.25 12.55 18.90
CA ASP A 97 -15.32 13.27 20.19
C ASP A 97 -13.92 13.58 20.74
N SER A 98 -13.00 12.62 20.60
CA SER A 98 -11.61 12.79 21.03
C SER A 98 -10.87 13.82 20.17
N LEU A 99 -11.08 13.79 18.86
CA LEU A 99 -10.47 14.72 17.90
C LEU A 99 -11.01 16.14 18.08
N GLN A 100 -12.31 16.32 18.33
CA GLN A 100 -12.90 17.62 18.67
C GLN A 100 -12.31 18.20 19.97
N ALA A 101 -12.10 17.36 20.99
CA ALA A 101 -11.44 17.77 22.22
C ALA A 101 -9.98 18.18 21.99
N GLU A 102 -9.26 17.46 21.12
CA GLU A 102 -7.87 17.76 20.74
C GLU A 102 -7.77 19.07 19.92
N VAL A 103 -8.72 19.34 19.01
CA VAL A 103 -8.82 20.62 18.30
C VAL A 103 -9.12 21.77 19.27
N ALA A 104 -10.00 21.57 20.25
CA ALA A 104 -10.33 22.59 21.25
C ALA A 104 -9.11 22.94 22.14
N ASP A 105 -8.38 21.93 22.61
CA ASP A 105 -7.14 22.10 23.39
C ASP A 105 -6.02 22.74 22.55
N ALA A 106 -5.85 22.32 21.29
CA ALA A 106 -4.92 22.96 20.36
C ALA A 106 -5.30 24.42 20.08
N GLY A 107 -6.59 24.72 19.98
CA GLY A 107 -7.11 26.09 19.84
C GLY A 107 -6.77 26.99 21.02
N GLU A 108 -6.91 26.49 22.24
CA GLU A 108 -6.54 27.23 23.45
C GLU A 108 -5.03 27.50 23.51
N ARG A 109 -4.20 26.54 23.08
CA ARG A 109 -2.73 26.67 23.04
C ARG A 109 -2.24 27.63 21.95
N VAL A 110 -2.91 27.65 20.79
CA VAL A 110 -2.53 28.42 19.60
C VAL A 110 -3.06 29.86 19.63
N ALA A 111 -4.02 30.18 20.49
CA ALA A 111 -4.53 31.55 20.68
C ALA A 111 -3.45 32.60 21.04
N SER A 112 -2.25 32.15 21.42
CA SER A 112 -1.08 32.99 21.75
C SER A 112 -0.07 33.19 20.60
N CYS A 113 -0.19 32.49 19.46
CA CYS A 113 0.85 32.44 18.42
C CYS A 113 0.31 32.41 16.97
N ASN A 114 0.47 33.51 16.23
CA ASN A 114 -0.06 33.72 14.87
C ASN A 114 0.30 32.66 13.80
N PRO A 115 1.52 32.08 13.72
CA PRO A 115 1.91 31.18 12.61
C PRO A 115 1.16 29.84 12.56
N TRP A 116 0.59 29.43 13.69
CA TRP A 116 -0.07 28.13 13.85
C TRP A 116 -1.59 28.23 13.73
N GLN A 117 -2.11 29.47 13.78
CA GLN A 117 -3.54 29.75 13.72
C GLN A 117 -4.13 29.44 12.35
N ASP A 118 -3.43 29.78 11.27
CA ASP A 118 -3.85 29.46 9.90
C ASP A 118 -3.89 27.93 9.67
N LYS A 119 -2.90 27.20 10.17
CA LYS A 119 -2.84 25.73 10.04
C LYS A 119 -3.92 25.03 10.85
N LEU A 120 -4.23 25.54 12.05
CA LEU A 120 -5.31 25.03 12.86
C LEU A 120 -6.67 25.30 12.19
N LEU A 121 -6.85 26.47 11.57
CA LEU A 121 -8.06 26.82 10.82
C LEU A 121 -8.28 25.90 9.62
N ASP A 122 -7.21 25.58 8.88
CA ASP A 122 -7.25 24.59 7.78
C ASP A 122 -7.66 23.19 8.31
N SER A 123 -7.14 22.81 9.47
CA SER A 123 -7.42 21.52 10.13
C SER A 123 -8.88 21.45 10.59
N GLU A 124 -9.39 22.53 11.19
CA GLU A 124 -10.79 22.66 11.61
C GLU A 124 -11.75 22.59 10.41
N GLN A 125 -11.39 23.24 9.29
CA GLN A 125 -12.19 23.16 8.07
C GLN A 125 -12.21 21.74 7.47
N CYS A 126 -11.07 21.06 7.47
CA CYS A 126 -10.97 19.67 7.00
C CYS A 126 -11.73 18.70 7.92
N LEU A 127 -11.70 18.92 9.24
CA LEU A 127 -12.51 18.18 10.20
C LEU A 127 -14.01 18.36 9.92
N ARG A 128 -14.47 19.60 9.74
CA ARG A 128 -15.88 19.87 9.41
C ARG A 128 -16.36 19.16 8.15
N GLN A 129 -15.53 19.11 7.11
CA GLN A 129 -15.87 18.38 5.87
C GLN A 129 -15.99 16.87 6.13
N SER A 130 -15.07 16.30 6.91
CA SER A 130 -15.09 14.88 7.25
C SER A 130 -16.27 14.53 8.19
N GLU A 131 -16.63 15.43 9.11
CA GLU A 131 -17.81 15.28 9.98
C GLU A 131 -19.12 15.29 9.19
N GLU A 132 -19.23 16.11 8.15
CA GLU A 132 -20.41 16.17 7.30
C GLU A 132 -20.60 14.84 6.55
N GLN A 133 -19.51 14.30 5.98
CA GLN A 133 -19.54 12.98 5.34
C GLN A 133 -19.87 11.87 6.35
N PHE A 134 -19.28 11.92 7.53
CA PHE A 134 -19.57 10.94 8.58
C PHE A 134 -21.01 11.01 9.08
N SER A 135 -21.59 12.22 9.16
CA SER A 135 -22.99 12.43 9.50
C SER A 135 -23.94 11.84 8.44
N GLU A 136 -23.56 11.90 7.17
CA GLU A 136 -24.31 11.23 6.11
C GLU A 136 -24.26 9.70 6.23
N ILE A 137 -23.08 9.14 6.53
CA ILE A 137 -22.92 7.71 6.81
C ILE A 137 -23.81 7.28 7.99
N LYS A 138 -23.89 8.07 9.06
CA LYS A 138 -24.80 7.80 10.19
C LYS A 138 -26.28 7.76 9.76
N LYS A 139 -26.70 8.67 8.88
CA LYS A 139 -28.08 8.68 8.37
C LYS A 139 -28.36 7.42 7.54
N GLN A 140 -27.42 7.03 6.66
CA GLN A 140 -27.56 5.82 5.84
C GLN A 140 -27.60 4.56 6.70
N TYR A 141 -26.72 4.47 7.70
CA TYR A 141 -26.77 3.40 8.68
C TYR A 141 -28.12 3.32 9.41
N ALA A 142 -28.68 4.46 9.85
CA ALA A 142 -30.01 4.50 10.46
C ALA A 142 -31.14 4.10 9.48
N CYS A 143 -30.98 4.38 8.19
CA CYS A 143 -31.85 3.86 7.13
C CYS A 143 -31.75 2.33 7.04
N PHE A 144 -30.55 1.76 6.94
CA PHE A 144 -30.37 0.30 6.89
C PHE A 144 -30.93 -0.39 8.13
N GLN A 145 -30.74 0.19 9.31
CA GLN A 145 -31.29 -0.35 10.55
C GLN A 145 -32.84 -0.34 10.53
N ARG A 146 -33.46 0.70 9.95
CA ARG A 146 -34.91 0.73 9.71
C ARG A 146 -35.35 -0.35 8.72
N THR A 147 -34.60 -0.56 7.65
CA THR A 147 -34.87 -1.61 6.65
C THR A 147 -34.72 -3.02 7.24
N LEU A 148 -33.67 -3.29 8.02
CA LEU A 148 -33.52 -4.55 8.77
C LEU A 148 -34.69 -4.76 9.74
N SER A 149 -35.13 -3.69 10.40
CA SER A 149 -36.27 -3.73 11.31
C SER A 149 -37.60 -4.00 10.58
N SER A 150 -37.77 -3.55 9.33
CA SER A 150 -38.96 -3.84 8.53
C SER A 150 -39.00 -5.31 8.10
N TYR A 151 -37.86 -5.90 7.73
CA TYR A 151 -37.76 -7.33 7.43
C TYR A 151 -38.05 -8.21 8.66
N LYS A 152 -37.62 -7.76 9.85
CA LYS A 152 -37.92 -8.43 11.13
C LYS A 152 -39.38 -8.25 11.56
N ARG A 153 -40.05 -7.19 11.09
CA ARG A 153 -41.46 -6.82 11.36
C ARG A 153 -42.40 -7.28 10.23
N GLY A 154 -42.05 -8.30 9.45
CA GLY A 154 -42.95 -8.92 8.47
C GLY A 154 -44.06 -9.78 9.09
N GLY A 155 -44.76 -9.27 10.12
CA GLY A 155 -45.71 -10.07 10.91
C GLY A 155 -46.68 -9.30 11.80
N ASN A 156 -47.09 -8.07 11.47
CA ASN A 156 -48.44 -7.57 11.78
C ASN A 156 -48.70 -6.23 11.07
N GLY A 157 -49.90 -6.09 10.50
CA GLY A 157 -50.27 -4.99 9.61
C GLY A 157 -50.47 -3.61 10.27
N TYR A 158 -50.26 -2.60 9.42
CA TYR A 158 -50.80 -1.23 9.37
C TYR A 158 -51.25 -0.54 10.66
N VAL A 159 -50.62 0.60 11.01
CA VAL A 159 -51.29 1.89 11.30
C VAL A 159 -50.35 3.06 10.96
N GLU A 160 -50.97 4.10 10.40
CA GLU A 160 -50.51 5.45 10.04
C GLU A 160 -49.71 6.26 11.08
N GLU A 161 -49.09 7.31 10.54
CA GLU A 161 -48.44 8.48 11.14
C GLU A 161 -48.95 8.95 12.52
N GLY A 162 -48.00 9.34 13.38
CA GLY A 162 -48.27 10.12 14.59
C GLY A 162 -47.10 10.15 15.58
N GLU A 163 -46.31 11.22 15.53
CA GLU A 163 -45.62 11.90 16.64
C GLU A 163 -45.08 11.06 17.82
N ILE A 164 -43.75 10.90 17.89
CA ILE A 164 -43.07 10.28 19.04
C ILE A 164 -42.85 11.36 20.11
N ILE A 165 -43.75 11.41 21.10
CA ILE A 165 -43.42 11.90 22.43
C ILE A 165 -42.61 10.81 23.14
N LEU A 166 -41.44 11.20 23.64
CA LEU A 166 -40.61 10.45 24.58
C LEU A 166 -41.42 10.07 25.82
N GLU A 167 -41.66 8.78 26.05
CA GLU A 167 -41.78 8.28 27.42
C GLU A 167 -41.39 6.81 27.57
N ASP A 168 -40.80 6.57 28.72
CA ASP A 168 -39.98 5.45 29.18
C ASP A 168 -40.74 4.12 29.28
N GLY A 169 -39.98 3.01 29.25
CA GLY A 169 -40.51 1.64 29.20
C GLY A 169 -41.44 1.26 30.37
N PRO A 170 -42.23 0.17 30.20
CA PRO A 170 -41.69 -1.11 30.66
C PRO A 170 -42.12 -2.33 29.83
N SER A 171 -41.15 -3.22 29.59
CA SER A 171 -41.30 -4.67 29.38
C SER A 171 -42.45 -5.17 28.48
N LEU A 172 -42.17 -5.36 27.18
CA LEU A 172 -43.03 -6.14 26.30
C LEU A 172 -42.80 -7.64 26.52
N ASN A 173 -43.65 -8.17 27.39
CA ASN A 173 -44.36 -9.45 27.30
C ASN A 173 -43.92 -10.41 26.16
N VAL A 174 -43.27 -11.49 26.60
CA VAL A 174 -43.00 -12.73 25.90
C VAL A 174 -44.32 -13.39 25.48
N ASN A 175 -44.86 -13.09 24.29
CA ASN A 175 -45.71 -14.04 23.56
C ASN A 175 -46.07 -13.65 22.12
N THR A 176 -45.11 -13.19 21.31
CA THR A 176 -45.26 -13.35 19.86
C THR A 176 -44.98 -14.81 19.53
N VAL A 177 -46.07 -15.56 19.50
CA VAL A 177 -46.18 -16.93 19.03
C VAL A 177 -45.59 -17.02 17.62
N MET A 178 -44.28 -17.31 17.50
CA MET A 178 -43.76 -18.08 16.38
C MET A 178 -44.23 -19.51 16.60
N THR A 179 -45.46 -19.82 16.20
CA THR A 179 -45.87 -21.19 15.94
C THR A 179 -45.00 -21.74 14.82
N MET A 180 -43.86 -22.32 15.18
CA MET A 180 -43.26 -23.39 14.36
C MET A 180 -44.29 -24.52 14.33
N GLN A 181 -44.97 -24.69 13.20
CA GLN A 181 -46.17 -25.52 13.11
C GLN A 181 -45.93 -27.02 13.36
N THR A 182 -44.68 -27.48 13.51
CA THR A 182 -44.36 -28.86 13.92
C THR A 182 -43.18 -28.91 14.89
N THR A 183 -43.28 -29.80 15.90
CA THR A 183 -42.22 -30.09 16.88
C THR A 183 -40.93 -30.64 16.24
N GLU A 184 -41.01 -31.05 14.98
CA GLU A 184 -39.89 -31.49 14.14
C GLU A 184 -39.03 -30.29 13.70
N GLN A 185 -39.65 -29.17 13.28
CA GLN A 185 -38.95 -27.94 12.90
C GLN A 185 -38.22 -27.31 14.10
N GLN A 186 -38.86 -27.30 15.28
CA GLN A 186 -38.22 -26.85 16.52
C GLN A 186 -36.98 -27.67 16.87
N ARG A 187 -37.05 -29.00 16.73
CA ARG A 187 -35.90 -29.88 16.94
C ARG A 187 -34.79 -29.66 15.91
N HIS A 188 -35.15 -29.36 14.66
CA HIS A 188 -34.18 -29.06 13.63
C HIS A 188 -33.44 -27.74 13.90
N VAL A 189 -34.15 -26.68 14.27
CA VAL A 189 -33.53 -25.39 14.62
C VAL A 189 -32.65 -25.49 15.85
N LEU A 190 -33.08 -26.19 16.90
CA LEU A 190 -32.23 -26.43 18.08
C LEU A 190 -30.94 -27.19 17.71
N ARG A 191 -31.03 -28.22 16.87
CA ARG A 191 -29.84 -28.95 16.41
C ARG A 191 -28.91 -28.09 15.56
N MET A 192 -29.47 -27.18 14.75
CA MET A 192 -28.69 -26.22 13.97
C MET A 192 -28.00 -25.20 14.86
N LEU A 193 -28.68 -24.70 15.90
CA LEU A 193 -28.10 -23.80 16.89
C LEU A 193 -27.02 -24.49 17.73
N GLU A 194 -27.24 -25.73 18.16
CA GLU A 194 -26.20 -26.53 18.85
C GLU A 194 -24.97 -26.72 17.96
N LYS A 195 -25.16 -27.00 16.67
CA LYS A 195 -24.06 -27.11 15.70
C LYS A 195 -23.36 -25.77 15.49
N SER A 196 -24.12 -24.67 15.43
CA SER A 196 -23.57 -23.32 15.30
C SER A 196 -22.74 -22.92 16.52
N LEU A 197 -23.25 -23.19 17.72
CA LEU A 197 -22.54 -22.93 18.98
C LEU A 197 -21.27 -23.77 19.10
N ALA A 198 -21.31 -25.05 18.71
CA ALA A 198 -20.12 -25.90 18.68
C ALA A 198 -19.06 -25.34 17.72
N ASN A 199 -19.48 -24.91 16.53
CA ASN A 199 -18.58 -24.27 15.56
C ASN A 199 -18.00 -22.94 16.08
N GLU A 200 -18.80 -22.14 16.78
CA GLU A 200 -18.36 -20.88 17.40
C GLU A 200 -17.31 -21.12 18.48
N MET A 201 -17.52 -22.11 19.35
CA MET A 201 -16.53 -22.52 20.36
C MET A 201 -15.21 -23.02 19.72
N ASP A 202 -15.29 -23.78 18.63
CA ASP A 202 -14.11 -24.22 17.88
C ASP A 202 -13.38 -23.05 17.20
N LEU A 203 -14.11 -22.08 16.64
CA LEU A 203 -13.54 -20.86 16.08
C LEU A 203 -12.86 -20.01 17.16
N GLU A 204 -13.48 -19.84 18.32
CA GLU A 204 -12.89 -19.10 19.44
C GLU A 204 -11.61 -19.79 19.96
N LYS A 205 -11.60 -21.12 20.00
CA LYS A 205 -10.39 -21.89 20.31
C LYS A 205 -9.29 -21.66 19.27
N ASN A 206 -9.64 -21.67 17.98
CA ASN A 206 -8.68 -21.39 16.91
C ASN A 206 -8.13 -19.96 16.98
N PHE A 207 -8.99 -18.98 17.31
CA PHE A 207 -8.58 -17.60 17.51
C PHE A 207 -7.61 -17.45 18.69
N ASN A 208 -7.88 -18.12 19.82
CA ASN A 208 -6.97 -18.14 20.97
C ASN A 208 -5.63 -18.80 20.63
N ASN A 209 -5.64 -19.91 19.88
CA ASN A 209 -4.40 -20.54 19.38
C ASN A 209 -3.63 -19.58 18.44
N SER A 210 -4.33 -18.86 17.57
CA SER A 210 -3.73 -17.87 16.67
C SER A 210 -3.08 -16.72 17.45
N ARG A 211 -3.76 -16.20 18.48
CA ARG A 211 -3.23 -15.16 19.38
C ARG A 211 -1.95 -15.63 20.08
N GLN A 212 -1.93 -16.87 20.59
CA GLN A 212 -0.74 -17.42 21.24
C GLN A 212 0.44 -17.58 20.26
N ILE A 213 0.17 -17.96 19.01
CA ILE A 213 1.19 -18.03 17.95
C ILE A 213 1.72 -16.63 17.65
N GLU A 214 0.83 -15.63 17.55
CA GLU A 214 1.21 -14.23 17.34
C GLU A 214 2.09 -13.69 18.46
N GLU A 215 1.73 -13.93 19.72
CA GLU A 215 2.54 -13.54 20.89
C GLU A 215 3.93 -14.19 20.85
N LYS A 216 4.02 -15.48 20.54
CA LYS A 216 5.30 -16.19 20.40
C LYS A 216 6.12 -15.65 19.22
N LEU A 217 5.49 -15.22 18.14
CA LEU A 217 6.17 -14.59 17.01
C LEU A 217 6.70 -13.21 17.40
N LYS A 218 5.94 -12.41 18.16
CA LYS A 218 6.41 -11.13 18.71
C LYS A 218 7.62 -11.31 19.61
N GLU A 219 7.59 -12.28 20.53
CA GLU A 219 8.75 -12.58 21.39
C GLU A 219 9.99 -12.96 20.56
N LYS A 220 9.83 -13.80 19.54
CA LYS A 220 10.92 -14.18 18.64
C LYS A 220 11.44 -13.00 17.82
N MET A 221 10.55 -12.12 17.37
CA MET A 221 10.91 -10.92 16.63
C MET A 221 11.78 -10.01 17.49
N VAL A 222 11.37 -9.71 18.73
CA VAL A 222 12.16 -8.92 19.68
C VAL A 222 13.52 -9.58 19.97
N SER A 223 13.55 -10.91 20.14
CA SER A 223 14.81 -11.64 20.33
C SER A 223 15.74 -11.52 19.12
N LEU A 224 15.19 -11.63 17.90
CA LEU A 224 15.97 -11.51 16.67
C LEU A 224 16.44 -10.07 16.41
N GLU A 225 15.63 -9.08 16.75
CA GLU A 225 16.02 -7.66 16.69
C GLU A 225 17.19 -7.37 17.61
N GLN A 226 17.17 -7.91 18.84
CA GLN A 226 18.28 -7.77 19.77
C GLN A 226 19.56 -8.50 19.29
N GLU A 227 19.40 -9.69 18.70
CA GLU A 227 20.52 -10.44 18.11
C GLU A 227 21.11 -9.72 16.89
N LEU A 228 20.25 -9.12 16.06
CA LEU A 228 20.67 -8.31 14.91
C LEU A 228 21.45 -7.08 15.36
N PHE A 229 20.97 -6.38 16.40
CA PHE A 229 21.68 -5.23 16.97
C PHE A 229 23.08 -5.61 17.46
N LEU A 230 23.21 -6.72 18.20
CA LEU A 230 24.52 -7.20 18.66
C LEU A 230 25.44 -7.61 17.51
N MET A 231 24.88 -8.23 16.46
CA MET A 231 25.64 -8.60 15.26
C MET A 231 26.11 -7.36 14.49
N GLU A 232 25.28 -6.32 14.38
CA GLU A 232 25.63 -5.05 13.75
C GLU A 232 26.76 -4.34 14.51
N GLU A 233 26.71 -4.33 15.84
CA GLU A 233 27.77 -3.78 16.68
C GLU A 233 29.10 -4.54 16.48
N GLU A 234 29.07 -5.88 16.51
CA GLU A 234 30.27 -6.69 16.30
C GLU A 234 30.83 -6.55 14.88
N ALA A 235 29.97 -6.44 13.87
CA ALA A 235 30.39 -6.15 12.50
C ALA A 235 31.09 -4.78 12.42
N THR A 236 30.51 -3.75 13.03
CA THR A 236 31.07 -2.39 13.07
C THR A 236 32.44 -2.38 13.74
N ASN A 237 32.58 -3.02 14.90
CA ASN A 237 33.84 -3.21 15.61
C ASN A 237 34.87 -3.99 14.77
N GLY A 238 34.43 -5.05 14.07
CA GLY A 238 35.26 -5.81 13.14
C GLY A 238 35.81 -4.96 11.99
N TRP A 239 34.97 -4.09 11.41
CA TRP A 239 35.37 -3.15 10.37
C TRP A 239 36.35 -2.09 10.88
N GLU A 240 36.11 -1.53 12.06
CA GLU A 240 37.01 -0.55 12.69
C GLU A 240 38.40 -1.15 12.92
N ARG A 241 38.48 -2.33 13.56
CA ARG A 241 39.75 -3.04 13.78
C ARG A 241 40.48 -3.39 12.48
N TRP A 242 39.74 -3.76 11.44
CA TRP A 242 40.34 -4.06 10.14
C TRP A 242 40.94 -2.80 9.49
N LEU A 243 40.22 -1.68 9.54
CA LEU A 243 40.72 -0.39 9.03
C LEU A 243 41.97 0.07 9.80
N GLU A 244 41.97 -0.07 11.13
CA GLU A 244 43.15 0.21 11.95
C GLU A 244 44.35 -0.66 11.57
N ALA A 245 44.11 -1.96 11.36
CA ALA A 245 45.15 -2.90 10.94
C ALA A 245 45.69 -2.60 9.54
N ASP A 246 44.82 -2.23 8.58
CA ASP A 246 45.23 -1.85 7.23
C ASP A 246 46.05 -0.55 7.24
N ASN A 247 45.64 0.45 8.02
CA ASN A 247 46.41 1.67 8.21
C ASN A 247 47.79 1.38 8.82
N ALA A 248 47.85 0.54 9.86
CA ALA A 248 49.11 0.11 10.45
C ALA A 248 50.01 -0.64 9.42
N HIS A 249 49.42 -1.49 8.58
CA HIS A 249 50.11 -2.18 7.50
C HIS A 249 50.68 -1.20 6.46
N VAL A 250 49.92 -0.18 6.06
CA VAL A 250 50.39 0.86 5.13
C VAL A 250 51.57 1.63 5.72
N ILE A 251 51.48 2.03 7.00
CA ILE A 251 52.58 2.72 7.70
C ILE A 251 53.83 1.83 7.77
N LEU A 252 53.68 0.57 8.18
CA LEU A 252 54.79 -0.39 8.27
C LEU A 252 55.42 -0.67 6.91
N THR A 253 54.62 -0.76 5.85
CA THR A 253 55.11 -0.90 4.47
C THR A 253 55.92 0.32 4.05
N GLY A 254 55.47 1.52 4.41
CA GLY A 254 56.21 2.77 4.19
C GLY A 254 57.56 2.78 4.92
N ILE A 255 57.58 2.40 6.20
CA ILE A 255 58.80 2.30 7.01
C ILE A 255 59.75 1.25 6.42
N SER A 256 59.25 0.07 6.05
CA SER A 256 60.04 -1.02 5.47
C SER A 256 60.71 -0.60 4.16
N LYS A 257 59.98 0.06 3.26
CA LYS A 257 60.55 0.61 2.01
C LYS A 257 61.66 1.63 2.29
N SER A 258 61.46 2.52 3.27
CA SER A 258 62.47 3.50 3.67
C SER A 258 63.74 2.85 4.23
N LEU A 259 63.59 1.83 5.08
CA LEU A 259 64.70 1.06 5.63
C LEU A 259 65.45 0.28 4.55
N LEU A 260 64.72 -0.33 3.61
CA LEU A 260 65.32 -1.04 2.47
C LEU A 260 66.17 -0.11 1.61
N ASN A 261 65.66 1.09 1.30
CA ASN A 261 66.41 2.10 0.56
C ASN A 261 67.69 2.51 1.30
N LYS A 262 67.62 2.72 2.63
CA LYS A 262 68.80 3.01 3.45
C LYS A 262 69.81 1.86 3.44
N LEU A 263 69.35 0.61 3.52
CA LEU A 263 70.20 -0.57 3.46
C LEU A 263 70.92 -0.69 2.11
N GLN A 264 70.21 -0.48 1.01
CA GLN A 264 70.78 -0.49 -0.34
C GLN A 264 71.88 0.57 -0.50
N ILE A 265 71.65 1.78 0.02
CA ILE A 265 72.67 2.84 0.04
C ILE A 265 73.89 2.42 0.88
N SER A 266 73.68 1.87 2.08
CA SER A 266 74.78 1.37 2.92
C SER A 266 75.56 0.23 2.27
N GLN A 267 74.88 -0.69 1.57
CA GLN A 267 75.52 -1.79 0.84
C GLN A 267 76.37 -1.26 -0.32
N PHE A 268 75.88 -0.26 -1.05
CA PHE A 268 76.65 0.43 -2.09
C PHE A 268 77.90 1.10 -1.51
N ASN A 269 77.76 1.80 -0.38
CA ASN A 269 78.88 2.45 0.30
C ASN A 269 79.93 1.45 0.82
N LEU A 270 79.49 0.31 1.36
CA LEU A 270 80.38 -0.76 1.83
C LEU A 270 81.20 -1.36 0.68
N ASN A 271 80.54 -1.60 -0.46
CA ASN A 271 81.22 -2.09 -1.67
C ASN A 271 82.30 -1.08 -2.13
N GLY A 272 82.01 0.23 -2.10
CA GLY A 272 82.99 1.27 -2.42
C GLY A 272 84.16 1.36 -1.43
N LEU A 273 83.92 1.09 -0.14
CA LEU A 273 84.98 1.00 0.88
C LEU A 273 85.87 -0.22 0.68
N SER A 274 85.29 -1.39 0.43
CA SER A 274 86.02 -2.65 0.20
C SER A 274 86.96 -2.56 -1.01
N GLN A 275 86.54 -1.88 -2.09
CA GLN A 275 87.41 -1.61 -3.24
C GLN A 275 88.61 -0.75 -2.85
N ARG A 276 88.39 0.34 -2.10
CA ARG A 276 89.46 1.26 -1.66
C ARG A 276 90.43 0.58 -0.69
N GLU A 277 89.94 -0.29 0.19
CA GLU A 277 90.77 -1.12 1.06
C GLU A 277 91.68 -2.05 0.26
N SER A 278 91.11 -2.72 -0.77
CA SER A 278 91.86 -3.61 -1.65
C SER A 278 92.99 -2.87 -2.39
N GLU A 279 92.73 -1.64 -2.85
CA GLU A 279 93.75 -0.78 -3.47
C GLU A 279 94.88 -0.39 -2.49
N LEU A 280 94.56 -0.09 -1.23
CA LEU A 280 95.56 0.23 -0.20
C LEU A 280 96.42 -0.98 0.16
N LYS A 281 95.81 -2.16 0.27
CA LYS A 281 96.50 -3.40 0.57
C LYS A 281 97.55 -3.74 -0.51
N ALA A 282 97.19 -3.58 -1.78
CA ALA A 282 98.13 -3.76 -2.88
C ALA A 282 99.34 -2.80 -2.80
N LYS A 283 99.10 -1.53 -2.42
CA LYS A 283 100.18 -0.53 -2.24
C LYS A 283 101.12 -0.89 -1.08
N LEU A 284 100.61 -1.44 0.02
CA LEU A 284 101.42 -1.84 1.16
C LEU A 284 102.36 -3.01 0.82
N GLU A 285 101.84 -4.02 0.12
CA GLU A 285 102.60 -5.19 -0.33
C GLU A 285 103.82 -4.77 -1.17
N THR A 286 103.65 -3.80 -2.08
CA THR A 286 104.75 -3.27 -2.89
C THR A 286 105.82 -2.52 -2.10
N SER A 287 105.46 -1.92 -0.96
CA SER A 287 106.39 -1.18 -0.09
C SER A 287 107.22 -2.12 0.78
N ILE A 288 106.64 -3.25 1.21
CA ILE A 288 107.33 -4.30 1.97
C ILE A 288 108.41 -4.96 1.12
N GLU A 289 108.15 -5.18 -0.18
CA GLU A 289 109.11 -5.79 -1.09
C GLU A 289 110.32 -4.87 -1.38
N GLN A 290 110.14 -3.54 -1.33
CA GLN A 290 111.23 -2.56 -1.46
C GLN A 290 112.16 -2.51 -0.23
N LEU A 291 111.66 -2.87 0.96
CA LEU A 291 112.44 -2.90 2.20
C LEU A 291 113.34 -4.13 2.32
N LYS A 292 113.01 -5.25 1.67
CA LYS A 292 113.84 -6.47 1.67
C LYS A 292 115.13 -6.36 0.84
N VAL A 293 115.26 -5.35 -0.04
CA VAL A 293 116.40 -5.20 -0.96
C VAL A 293 117.59 -4.45 -0.33
N LYS A 294 117.43 -3.82 0.85
CA LYS A 294 118.36 -2.78 1.33
C LYS A 294 119.31 -3.14 2.48
N ASP A 295 119.29 -4.38 2.99
CA ASP A 295 120.17 -4.84 4.08
C ASP A 295 121.14 -5.93 3.59
N VAL A 296 122.43 -5.60 3.36
CA VAL A 296 123.65 -6.41 3.57
C VAL A 296 124.86 -5.68 2.95
N THR A 297 125.87 -5.29 3.75
CA THR A 297 127.33 -5.56 3.55
C THR A 297 128.21 -4.69 4.47
N SER A 298 129.08 -5.29 5.30
CA SER A 298 130.47 -4.84 5.58
C SER A 298 131.15 -5.75 6.62
N ASP A 299 132.39 -6.21 6.39
CA ASP A 299 133.37 -6.48 7.47
C ASP A 299 134.83 -6.74 6.99
N LYS A 300 135.78 -6.32 7.85
CA LYS A 300 137.06 -6.98 8.28
C LYS A 300 138.49 -6.61 7.78
N ILE A 301 139.46 -6.91 8.67
CA ILE A 301 140.83 -6.38 8.95
C ILE A 301 141.96 -7.45 8.79
N GLY A 302 143.16 -7.05 8.29
CA GLY A 302 144.57 -7.32 8.78
C GLY A 302 145.24 -8.72 8.86
N SER A 303 146.58 -8.81 8.64
CA SER A 303 147.47 -10.02 8.72
C SER A 303 148.93 -9.63 9.07
N ASP A 304 149.48 -9.96 10.25
CA ASP A 304 150.39 -11.07 10.66
C ASP A 304 151.90 -10.86 10.40
N LYS A 305 152.79 -10.75 11.41
CA LYS A 305 153.27 -11.69 12.47
C LYS A 305 154.56 -12.38 12.03
N VAL A 306 155.52 -12.51 12.97
CA VAL A 306 156.48 -13.63 13.10
C VAL A 306 158.01 -13.34 13.14
N SER A 307 158.55 -12.11 13.10
CA SER A 307 160.02 -11.87 13.33
C SER A 307 160.44 -11.92 14.81
N SER A 308 160.15 -12.98 15.55
CA SER A 308 160.84 -14.29 15.58
C SER A 308 161.73 -14.49 16.81
N LEU A 309 162.11 -13.46 17.55
CA LEU A 309 162.85 -13.65 18.82
C LEU A 309 162.48 -12.65 19.93
N GLU A 310 161.83 -11.54 19.54
CA GLU A 310 160.69 -11.02 20.32
C GLU A 310 159.70 -12.17 20.57
N LYS A 311 159.56 -13.09 19.63
CA LYS A 311 158.82 -14.37 19.63
C LYS A 311 159.33 -15.46 20.59
N GLN A 312 160.13 -15.14 21.61
CA GLN A 312 160.42 -16.06 22.72
C GLN A 312 160.15 -15.41 24.08
N LEU A 313 160.31 -14.08 24.16
CA LEU A 313 159.83 -13.28 25.29
C LEU A 313 158.38 -12.83 25.07
N LYS A 314 157.96 -12.29 23.93
CA LYS A 314 156.62 -12.53 23.34
C LYS A 314 156.36 -14.02 22.97
N GLU A 315 156.95 -15.00 23.64
CA GLU A 315 156.41 -16.38 23.65
C GLU A 315 156.11 -16.76 25.07
N THR A 316 156.86 -16.32 26.09
CA THR A 316 156.52 -16.51 27.51
C THR A 316 155.64 -15.38 28.06
N GLU A 317 155.88 -14.15 27.65
CA GLU A 317 155.00 -12.99 27.69
C GLU A 317 153.91 -13.07 26.61
N SER A 318 154.06 -13.81 25.49
CA SER A 318 152.89 -14.23 24.70
C SER A 318 152.25 -15.52 25.16
N GLN A 319 152.85 -16.34 26.02
CA GLN A 319 152.19 -17.45 26.73
C GLN A 319 151.50 -16.90 27.96
N LEU A 320 152.03 -15.85 28.60
CA LEU A 320 151.37 -15.11 29.67
C LEU A 320 150.35 -14.13 29.10
N LEU A 321 150.59 -13.48 27.96
CA LEU A 321 149.58 -12.77 27.18
C LEU A 321 148.63 -13.75 26.50
N ASN A 322 148.99 -15.00 26.14
CA ASN A 322 148.05 -16.05 25.68
C ASN A 322 147.29 -16.70 26.84
N VAL A 323 147.86 -16.81 28.03
CA VAL A 323 147.18 -17.25 29.25
C VAL A 323 146.34 -16.10 29.78
N LYS A 324 146.70 -14.84 29.56
CA LYS A 324 145.92 -13.65 29.91
C LYS A 324 144.91 -13.27 28.83
N THR A 325 145.16 -13.53 27.55
CA THR A 325 144.16 -13.43 26.47
C THR A 325 143.27 -14.64 26.49
N SER A 326 143.76 -15.85 26.82
CA SER A 326 142.88 -17.01 27.07
C SER A 326 142.16 -16.87 28.39
N ALA A 327 142.74 -16.33 29.46
CA ALA A 327 142.01 -16.01 30.70
C ALA A 327 141.05 -14.84 30.49
N ASN A 328 141.38 -13.81 29.70
CA ASN A 328 140.42 -12.78 29.30
C ASN A 328 139.37 -13.33 28.32
N GLU A 329 139.69 -14.30 27.47
CA GLU A 329 138.73 -14.98 26.60
C GLU A 329 137.86 -15.94 27.40
N TYR A 330 138.38 -16.62 28.42
CA TYR A 330 137.65 -17.43 29.38
C TYR A 330 136.79 -16.52 30.26
N GLN A 331 137.28 -15.36 30.70
CA GLN A 331 136.52 -14.35 31.42
C GLN A 331 135.43 -13.75 30.52
N LYS A 332 135.72 -13.46 29.24
CA LYS A 332 134.72 -13.01 28.27
C LYS A 332 133.70 -14.11 28.01
N LYS A 333 134.12 -15.36 27.78
CA LYS A 333 133.25 -16.52 27.61
C LYS A 333 132.43 -16.79 28.87
N TYR A 334 133.01 -16.62 30.04
CA TYR A 334 132.36 -16.77 31.34
C TYR A 334 131.35 -15.64 31.57
N ASN A 335 131.70 -14.39 31.26
CA ASN A 335 130.76 -13.26 31.34
C ASN A 335 129.63 -13.40 30.32
N VAL A 336 129.92 -13.88 29.09
CA VAL A 336 128.91 -14.21 28.06
C VAL A 336 128.06 -15.41 28.50
N LEU A 337 128.64 -16.37 29.21
CA LEU A 337 127.90 -17.48 29.79
C LEU A 337 127.01 -17.00 30.95
N CYS A 338 127.50 -16.14 31.83
CA CYS A 338 126.74 -15.54 32.92
C CYS A 338 125.63 -14.63 32.40
N SER A 339 125.86 -13.86 31.33
CA SER A 339 124.80 -13.09 30.69
C SER A 339 123.75 -14.02 30.08
N ARG A 340 124.18 -15.09 29.38
CA ARG A 340 123.25 -16.08 28.85
C ARG A 340 122.48 -16.84 29.94
N VAL A 341 123.12 -17.13 31.08
CA VAL A 341 122.45 -17.74 32.24
C VAL A 341 121.41 -16.77 32.80
N ARG A 342 121.72 -15.47 32.90
CA ARG A 342 120.75 -14.45 33.33
C ARG A 342 119.59 -14.31 32.34
N ASP A 343 119.87 -14.29 31.04
CA ASP A 343 118.84 -14.26 30.01
C ASP A 343 117.94 -15.51 30.09
N MET A 344 118.53 -16.69 30.39
CA MET A 344 117.78 -17.91 30.65
C MET A 344 116.97 -17.84 31.96
N GLU A 345 117.49 -17.25 33.03
CA GLU A 345 116.77 -17.05 34.29
C GLU A 345 115.58 -16.11 34.11
N ASP A 346 115.76 -15.00 33.38
CA ASP A 346 114.69 -14.05 33.05
C ASP A 346 113.60 -14.73 32.20
N LEU A 347 113.99 -15.54 31.19
CA LEU A 347 113.06 -16.37 30.42
C LEU A 347 112.32 -17.40 31.28
N ILE A 348 112.98 -18.01 32.26
CA ILE A 348 112.34 -18.96 33.17
C ILE A 348 111.31 -18.24 34.04
N VAL A 349 111.62 -17.04 34.52
CA VAL A 349 110.67 -16.22 35.30
C VAL A 349 109.47 -15.83 34.43
N GLU A 350 109.70 -15.39 33.19
CA GLU A 350 108.63 -15.07 32.24
C GLU A 350 107.76 -16.30 31.93
N LEU A 351 108.38 -17.44 31.62
CA LEU A 351 107.69 -18.71 31.37
C LEU A 351 106.89 -19.15 32.59
N LYS A 352 107.42 -19.00 33.80
CA LYS A 352 106.71 -19.32 35.04
C LYS A 352 105.48 -18.43 35.24
N GLY A 353 105.60 -17.13 34.92
CA GLY A 353 104.46 -16.21 34.89
C GLY A 353 103.39 -16.62 33.88
N ASN A 354 103.80 -16.99 32.67
CA ASN A 354 102.92 -17.46 31.61
C ASN A 354 102.23 -18.79 31.98
N VAL A 355 102.94 -19.71 32.64
CA VAL A 355 102.37 -20.96 33.15
C VAL A 355 101.30 -20.69 34.20
N SER A 356 101.56 -19.82 35.19
CA SER A 356 100.55 -19.44 36.19
C SER A 356 99.33 -18.77 35.54
N HIS A 357 99.54 -17.95 34.52
CA HIS A 357 98.42 -17.35 33.78
C HIS A 357 97.64 -18.39 32.95
N ALA A 358 98.32 -19.33 32.30
CA ALA A 358 97.68 -20.41 31.57
C ALA A 358 96.89 -21.33 32.52
N GLU A 359 97.44 -21.63 33.69
CA GLU A 359 96.81 -22.44 34.74
C GLU A 359 95.54 -21.78 35.28
N SER A 360 95.60 -20.49 35.63
CA SER A 360 94.40 -19.73 36.05
C SER A 360 93.32 -19.69 34.97
N ARG A 361 93.70 -19.54 33.69
CA ARG A 361 92.75 -19.61 32.57
C ARG A 361 92.15 -21.01 32.39
N ALA A 362 92.96 -22.06 32.54
CA ALA A 362 92.50 -23.44 32.47
C ALA A 362 91.51 -23.75 33.61
N ASN A 363 91.81 -23.31 34.84
CA ASN A 363 90.91 -23.45 35.98
C ASN A 363 89.59 -22.69 35.79
N ALA A 364 89.64 -21.47 35.24
CA ALA A 364 88.42 -20.72 34.90
C ALA A 364 87.57 -21.41 33.83
N ALA A 365 88.21 -21.99 32.81
CA ALA A 365 87.53 -22.78 31.78
C ALA A 365 86.91 -24.07 32.34
N ASP A 366 87.59 -24.76 33.27
CA ASP A 366 87.04 -25.97 33.93
C ASP A 366 85.79 -25.66 34.75
N VAL A 367 85.77 -24.53 35.47
CA VAL A 367 84.58 -24.05 36.17
C VAL A 367 83.44 -23.75 35.19
N GLN A 368 83.71 -23.10 34.06
CA GLN A 368 82.70 -22.85 33.03
C GLN A 368 82.17 -24.14 32.39
N CYS A 369 83.03 -25.12 32.12
CA CYS A 369 82.62 -26.42 31.61
C CYS A 369 81.70 -27.17 32.59
N LYS A 370 81.99 -27.11 33.90
CA LYS A 370 81.10 -27.68 34.94
C LYS A 370 79.72 -27.05 34.91
N VAL A 371 79.65 -25.71 34.90
CA VAL A 371 78.36 -24.99 34.82
C VAL A 371 77.61 -25.32 33.53
N LEU A 372 78.27 -25.35 32.37
CA LEU A 372 77.66 -25.74 31.11
C LEU A 372 77.15 -27.18 31.11
N THR A 373 77.87 -28.09 31.77
CA THR A 373 77.44 -29.48 31.91
C THR A 373 76.20 -29.58 32.79
N GLU A 374 76.15 -28.84 33.91
CA GLU A 374 74.99 -28.77 34.80
C GLU A 374 73.76 -28.18 34.10
N THR A 375 73.92 -27.09 33.35
CA THR A 375 72.81 -26.49 32.60
C THR A 375 72.33 -27.38 31.46
N ASN A 376 73.22 -28.06 30.75
CA ASN A 376 72.84 -28.98 29.69
C ASN A 376 72.08 -30.21 30.24
N ASN A 377 72.47 -30.69 31.42
CA ASN A 377 71.74 -31.74 32.13
C ASN A 377 70.35 -31.28 32.57
N GLU A 378 70.21 -30.03 33.05
CA GLU A 378 68.91 -29.47 33.44
C GLU A 378 67.99 -29.24 32.23
N LEU A 379 68.52 -28.69 31.13
CA LEU A 379 67.77 -28.56 29.87
C LEU A 379 67.34 -29.92 29.31
N SER A 380 68.18 -30.95 29.42
CA SER A 380 67.83 -32.30 29.01
C SER A 380 66.69 -32.87 29.87
N LYS A 381 66.72 -32.67 31.19
CA LYS A 381 65.61 -33.05 32.09
C LYS A 381 64.31 -32.31 31.75
N GLN A 382 64.38 -31.01 31.44
CA GLN A 382 63.22 -30.23 31.02
C GLN A 382 62.68 -30.71 29.66
N LEU A 383 63.54 -31.09 28.73
CA LEU A 383 63.15 -31.67 27.45
C LEU A 383 62.45 -33.02 27.64
N ASP A 384 62.96 -33.88 28.52
CA ASP A 384 62.34 -35.16 28.84
C ASP A 384 60.99 -34.96 29.55
N LEU A 385 60.85 -33.99 30.46
CA LEU A 385 59.57 -33.60 31.06
C LEU A 385 58.56 -33.06 30.02
N LEU A 386 59.02 -32.30 29.02
CA LEU A 386 58.18 -31.82 27.92
C LEU A 386 57.81 -32.94 26.92
N LYS A 387 58.59 -34.03 26.90
CA LYS A 387 58.38 -35.19 26.04
C LYS A 387 57.44 -36.21 26.68
N ASP A 388 57.55 -36.41 28.00
CA ASP A 388 56.64 -37.25 28.80
C ASP A 388 55.36 -36.51 29.22
N GLY A 389 55.35 -35.17 29.19
CA GLY A 389 54.12 -34.38 29.27
C GLY A 389 53.29 -34.57 28.01
N GLY A 390 52.31 -35.48 28.05
CA GLY A 390 51.42 -35.92 26.96
C GLY A 390 50.60 -34.84 26.20
N GLY A 391 50.92 -33.56 26.34
CA GLY A 391 50.23 -32.44 25.71
C GLY A 391 50.37 -32.32 24.20
N LYS A 392 51.21 -33.12 23.52
CA LYS A 392 51.27 -33.15 22.05
C LYS A 392 50.19 -34.02 21.42
N SER A 393 49.75 -35.12 22.05
CA SER A 393 48.68 -35.98 21.49
C SER A 393 47.30 -35.43 21.81
N GLU A 394 47.04 -35.07 23.07
CA GLU A 394 45.71 -34.55 23.47
C GLU A 394 45.35 -33.22 22.80
N ARG A 395 46.34 -32.34 22.58
CA ARG A 395 46.12 -31.08 21.86
C ARG A 395 45.81 -31.32 20.38
N VAL A 396 46.49 -32.28 19.75
CA VAL A 396 46.23 -32.64 18.35
C VAL A 396 44.86 -33.29 18.22
N GLU A 397 44.50 -34.22 19.10
CA GLU A 397 43.17 -34.85 19.11
C GLU A 397 42.03 -33.85 19.42
N SER A 398 42.29 -32.87 20.29
CA SER A 398 41.33 -31.78 20.57
C SER A 398 41.12 -30.88 19.35
N LEU A 399 42.20 -30.47 18.67
CA LEU A 399 42.13 -29.69 17.44
C LEU A 399 41.47 -30.47 16.30
N GLU A 400 41.72 -31.78 16.20
CA GLU A 400 41.08 -32.64 15.21
C GLU A 400 39.57 -32.78 15.48
N ARG A 401 39.16 -32.85 16.75
CA ARG A 401 37.74 -32.81 17.14
C ARG A 401 37.10 -31.46 16.82
N GLN A 402 37.76 -30.34 17.12
CA GLN A 402 37.26 -29.00 16.76
C GLN A 402 37.15 -28.81 15.25
N LEU A 403 38.10 -29.34 14.48
CA LEU A 403 38.06 -29.27 13.02
C LEU A 403 36.87 -30.06 12.46
N LYS A 404 36.60 -31.26 12.99
CA LYS A 404 35.44 -32.07 12.60
C LYS A 404 34.11 -31.39 12.96
N GLU A 405 34.03 -30.81 14.16
CA GLU A 405 32.86 -30.06 14.61
C GLU A 405 32.62 -28.81 13.74
N SER A 406 33.66 -28.02 13.50
CA SER A 406 33.58 -26.85 12.61
C SER A 406 33.18 -27.23 11.18
N ASN A 407 33.69 -28.35 10.66
CA ASN A 407 33.32 -28.83 9.33
C ASN A 407 31.86 -29.31 9.26
N LEU A 408 31.34 -29.93 10.33
CA LEU A 408 29.91 -30.27 10.44
C LEU A 408 29.04 -29.02 10.47
N GLN A 409 29.43 -28.00 11.25
CA GLN A 409 28.72 -26.72 11.31
C GLN A 409 28.74 -26.00 9.96
N LEU A 410 29.87 -26.03 9.25
CA LEU A 410 29.97 -25.48 7.89
C LEU A 410 29.03 -26.21 6.93
N GLN A 411 28.99 -27.54 6.96
CA GLN A 411 28.07 -28.31 6.11
C GLN A 411 26.61 -28.00 6.42
N HIS A 412 26.25 -27.87 7.70
CA HIS A 412 24.90 -27.48 8.09
C HIS A 412 24.56 -26.06 7.62
N ALA A 413 25.48 -25.11 7.76
CA ALA A 413 25.30 -23.75 7.27
C ALA A 413 25.15 -23.70 5.74
N VAL A 414 25.96 -24.47 5.01
CA VAL A 414 25.87 -24.59 3.53
C VAL A 414 24.53 -25.19 3.12
N ALA A 415 24.13 -26.32 3.72
CA ALA A 415 22.83 -26.93 3.42
C ALA A 415 21.66 -26.00 3.75
N SER A 416 21.75 -25.23 4.84
CA SER A 416 20.75 -24.22 5.20
C SER A 416 20.72 -23.06 4.21
N ALA A 417 21.88 -22.62 3.70
CA ALA A 417 21.97 -21.57 2.69
C ALA A 417 21.46 -22.03 1.31
N GLU A 418 21.75 -23.27 0.91
CA GLU A 418 21.19 -23.87 -0.30
C GLU A 418 19.67 -24.00 -0.21
N ALA A 419 19.15 -24.47 0.94
CA ALA A 419 17.72 -24.56 1.17
C ALA A 419 17.02 -23.19 1.19
N SER A 420 17.68 -22.13 1.68
CA SER A 420 17.13 -20.77 1.63
C SER A 420 17.17 -20.19 0.23
N GLN A 421 18.25 -20.44 -0.53
CA GLN A 421 18.36 -20.05 -1.94
C GLN A 421 17.28 -20.73 -2.80
N GLU A 422 17.01 -22.01 -2.59
CA GLU A 422 15.96 -22.74 -3.29
C GLU A 422 14.57 -22.15 -2.96
N LYS A 423 14.30 -21.86 -1.68
CA LYS A 423 13.08 -21.16 -1.26
C LYS A 423 12.94 -19.81 -1.95
N GLN A 424 14.01 -19.02 -2.02
CA GLN A 424 14.01 -17.73 -2.72
C GLN A 424 13.71 -17.89 -4.22
N SER A 425 14.31 -18.87 -4.88
CA SER A 425 14.01 -19.19 -6.29
C SER A 425 12.54 -19.55 -6.50
N MET A 426 11.97 -20.35 -5.59
CA MET A 426 10.55 -20.72 -5.60
C MET A 426 9.65 -19.49 -5.44
N LEU A 427 9.96 -18.62 -4.48
CA LEU A 427 9.23 -17.36 -4.26
C LEU A 427 9.26 -16.47 -5.50
N TYR A 428 10.41 -16.32 -6.17
CA TYR A 428 10.49 -15.55 -7.41
C TYR A 428 9.65 -16.14 -8.54
N SER A 429 9.57 -17.47 -8.66
CA SER A 429 8.68 -18.10 -9.64
C SER A 429 7.21 -17.78 -9.32
N THR A 430 6.80 -17.92 -8.06
CA THR A 430 5.44 -17.61 -7.62
C THR A 430 5.08 -16.13 -7.85
N ILE A 431 5.99 -15.20 -7.53
CA ILE A 431 5.79 -13.76 -7.79
C ILE A 431 5.57 -13.51 -9.28
N LYS A 432 6.38 -14.13 -10.15
CA LYS A 432 6.25 -14.00 -11.60
C LYS A 432 4.90 -14.53 -12.11
N ASP A 433 4.39 -15.61 -11.54
CA ASP A 433 3.07 -16.14 -11.87
C ASP A 433 1.95 -15.20 -11.39
N MET A 434 2.08 -14.63 -10.19
CA MET A 434 1.14 -13.61 -9.67
C MET A 434 1.16 -12.33 -10.54
N GLU A 435 2.31 -11.88 -11.01
CA GLU A 435 2.43 -10.76 -11.94
C GLU A 435 1.69 -11.02 -13.27
N HIS A 436 1.74 -12.25 -13.78
CA HIS A 436 0.98 -12.64 -14.95
C HIS A 436 -0.53 -12.53 -14.69
N VAL A 437 -1.01 -13.05 -13.56
CA VAL A 437 -2.43 -12.95 -13.16
C VAL A 437 -2.87 -11.50 -13.00
N ILE A 438 -2.07 -10.65 -12.36
CA ILE A 438 -2.35 -9.22 -12.22
C ILE A 438 -2.46 -8.55 -13.60
N ARG A 439 -1.57 -8.90 -14.53
CA ARG A 439 -1.60 -8.36 -15.90
C ARG A 439 -2.88 -8.78 -16.64
N GLU A 440 -3.28 -10.04 -16.50
CA GLU A 440 -4.52 -10.56 -17.08
C GLU A 440 -5.75 -9.87 -16.47
N LEU A 441 -5.81 -9.76 -15.14
CA LEU A 441 -6.89 -9.07 -14.43
C LEU A 441 -6.98 -7.60 -14.85
N LYS A 442 -5.86 -6.88 -14.92
CA LYS A 442 -5.85 -5.49 -15.43
C LYS A 442 -6.44 -5.40 -16.83
N SER A 443 -6.10 -6.32 -17.73
CA SER A 443 -6.68 -6.33 -19.08
C SER A 443 -8.19 -6.60 -19.09
N LYS A 444 -8.69 -7.43 -18.16
CA LYS A 444 -10.13 -7.70 -18.01
C LYS A 444 -10.85 -6.49 -17.42
N VAL A 445 -10.26 -5.82 -16.43
CA VAL A 445 -10.78 -4.57 -15.85
C VAL A 445 -10.90 -3.50 -16.92
N SER A 446 -9.85 -3.27 -17.73
CA SER A 446 -9.93 -2.28 -18.83
C SER A 446 -11.01 -2.59 -19.86
N LYS A 447 -11.29 -3.88 -20.13
CA LYS A 447 -12.41 -4.28 -21.01
C LYS A 447 -13.76 -4.01 -20.36
N ALA A 448 -13.93 -4.40 -19.10
CA ALA A 448 -15.17 -4.17 -18.35
C ALA A 448 -15.48 -2.68 -18.22
N GLU A 449 -14.47 -1.85 -17.96
CA GLU A 449 -14.58 -0.39 -17.91
C GLU A 449 -15.05 0.17 -19.26
N SER A 450 -14.48 -0.28 -20.38
CA SER A 450 -14.95 0.14 -21.71
C SER A 450 -16.40 -0.28 -22.02
N TRP A 451 -16.85 -1.41 -21.47
CA TRP A 451 -18.24 -1.84 -21.59
C TRP A 451 -19.17 -1.02 -20.70
N ALA A 452 -18.74 -0.69 -19.48
CA ALA A 452 -19.45 0.20 -18.58
C ALA A 452 -19.63 1.59 -19.22
N ASP A 453 -18.57 2.18 -19.78
CA ASP A 453 -18.64 3.45 -20.52
C ASP A 453 -19.63 3.39 -21.69
N SER A 454 -19.65 2.24 -22.41
CA SER A 454 -20.57 2.04 -23.52
C SER A 454 -22.02 1.93 -23.04
N ALA A 455 -22.26 1.23 -21.92
CA ALA A 455 -23.57 1.10 -21.30
C ALA A 455 -24.06 2.45 -20.75
N GLU A 456 -23.21 3.21 -20.07
CA GLU A 456 -23.51 4.54 -19.57
C GLU A 456 -23.94 5.48 -20.71
N LYS A 457 -23.20 5.50 -21.83
CA LYS A 457 -23.59 6.26 -23.02
C LYS A 457 -24.96 5.87 -23.54
N LYS A 458 -25.30 4.57 -23.57
CA LYS A 458 -26.63 4.09 -23.97
C LYS A 458 -27.71 4.53 -22.96
N CYS A 459 -27.44 4.45 -21.67
CA CYS A 459 -28.36 4.89 -20.62
C CYS A 459 -28.63 6.41 -20.70
N ILE A 460 -27.61 7.22 -20.98
CA ILE A 460 -27.79 8.67 -21.20
C ILE A 460 -28.72 8.93 -22.40
N ILE A 461 -28.51 8.23 -23.52
CA ILE A 461 -29.34 8.37 -24.72
C ILE A 461 -30.79 7.94 -24.43
N LEU A 462 -30.98 6.81 -23.76
CA LEU A 462 -32.31 6.32 -23.38
C LEU A 462 -33.01 7.27 -22.41
N SER A 463 -32.29 7.81 -21.41
CA SER A 463 -32.81 8.79 -20.47
C SER A 463 -33.30 10.05 -21.20
N LYS A 464 -32.51 10.57 -22.14
CA LYS A 464 -32.91 11.70 -22.98
C LYS A 464 -34.15 11.38 -23.83
N SER A 465 -34.19 10.21 -24.47
CA SER A 465 -35.38 9.81 -25.23
C SER A 465 -36.62 9.65 -24.34
N ASN A 466 -36.44 9.19 -23.10
CA ASN A 466 -37.53 9.03 -22.14
C ASN A 466 -38.06 10.38 -21.65
N THR A 467 -37.18 11.37 -21.43
CA THR A 467 -37.61 12.74 -21.13
C THR A 467 -38.39 13.34 -22.28
N ASP A 468 -37.90 13.19 -23.52
CA ASP A 468 -38.58 13.68 -24.72
C ASP A 468 -39.98 13.04 -24.87
N LEU A 469 -40.09 11.71 -24.65
CA LEU A 469 -41.37 11.01 -24.70
C LEU A 469 -42.32 11.43 -23.58
N ASN A 470 -41.80 11.64 -22.37
CA ASN A 470 -42.60 12.10 -21.24
C ASN A 470 -43.15 13.52 -21.47
N GLU A 471 -42.36 14.40 -22.08
CA GLU A 471 -42.83 15.72 -22.54
C GLU A 471 -43.97 15.58 -23.55
N GLU A 472 -43.85 14.70 -24.56
CA GLU A 472 -44.92 14.45 -25.54
C GLU A 472 -46.20 13.90 -24.89
N VAL A 473 -46.07 12.94 -23.95
CA VAL A 473 -47.20 12.39 -23.20
C VAL A 473 -47.89 13.48 -22.37
N SER A 474 -47.11 14.35 -21.71
CA SER A 474 -47.66 15.47 -20.94
C SER A 474 -48.44 16.45 -21.84
N PHE A 475 -47.90 16.77 -23.01
CA PHE A 475 -48.56 17.62 -24.01
C PHE A 475 -49.87 17.01 -24.51
N LEU A 476 -49.87 15.71 -24.85
CA LEU A 476 -51.07 15.00 -25.28
C LEU A 476 -52.14 14.95 -24.17
N ARG A 477 -51.71 14.78 -22.92
CA ARG A 477 -52.61 14.80 -21.75
C ARG A 477 -53.27 16.17 -21.58
N SER A 478 -52.52 17.26 -21.66
CA SER A 478 -53.09 18.62 -21.59
C SER A 478 -54.07 18.90 -22.74
N ARG A 479 -53.79 18.38 -23.95
CA ARG A 479 -54.71 18.50 -25.08
C ARG A 479 -55.99 17.69 -24.87
N LEU A 480 -55.88 16.49 -24.32
CA LEU A 480 -57.02 15.64 -23.98
C LEU A 480 -57.94 16.34 -22.96
N GLU A 481 -57.36 16.92 -21.90
CA GLU A 481 -58.09 17.66 -20.88
C GLU A 481 -58.88 18.84 -21.47
N CYS A 482 -58.28 19.59 -22.39
CA CYS A 482 -58.97 20.66 -23.12
C CYS A 482 -60.16 20.14 -23.96
N LEU A 483 -59.97 19.02 -24.66
CA LEU A 483 -61.04 18.41 -25.46
C LEU A 483 -62.15 17.84 -24.59
N GLU A 484 -61.81 17.23 -23.46
CA GLU A 484 -62.76 16.73 -22.48
C GLU A 484 -63.60 17.87 -21.89
N GLY A 485 -62.98 19.00 -21.53
CA GLY A 485 -63.69 20.21 -21.12
C GLY A 485 -64.64 20.76 -22.20
N SER A 486 -64.20 20.79 -23.46
CA SER A 486 -65.05 21.20 -24.59
C SER A 486 -66.23 20.23 -24.81
N LEU A 487 -65.99 18.93 -24.69
CA LEU A 487 -67.03 17.91 -24.79
C LEU A 487 -68.07 18.08 -23.68
N HIS A 488 -67.64 18.33 -22.44
CA HIS A 488 -68.54 18.57 -21.32
C HIS A 488 -69.43 19.80 -21.58
N GLN A 489 -68.83 20.90 -22.04
CA GLN A 489 -69.56 22.12 -22.38
C GLN A 489 -70.61 21.88 -23.49
N VAL A 490 -70.26 21.10 -24.51
CA VAL A 490 -71.20 20.72 -25.59
C VAL A 490 -72.35 19.85 -25.04
N GLU A 491 -72.05 18.89 -24.15
CA GLU A 491 -73.08 18.05 -23.55
C GLU A 491 -74.01 18.86 -22.63
N GLU A 492 -73.48 19.79 -21.83
CA GLU A 492 -74.29 20.72 -21.04
C GLU A 492 -75.20 21.59 -21.93
N ALA A 493 -74.66 22.14 -23.02
CA ALA A 493 -75.42 22.93 -23.99
C ALA A 493 -76.52 22.10 -24.67
N LYS A 494 -76.22 20.85 -25.04
CA LYS A 494 -77.19 19.90 -25.59
C LYS A 494 -78.31 19.58 -24.60
N VAL A 495 -77.98 19.32 -23.33
CA VAL A 495 -78.97 19.09 -22.27
C VAL A 495 -79.84 20.33 -22.04
N ALA A 496 -79.24 21.53 -22.04
CA ALA A 496 -79.98 22.78 -21.94
C ALA A 496 -80.94 22.99 -23.11
N SER A 497 -80.47 22.74 -24.34
CA SER A 497 -81.30 22.80 -25.56
C SER A 497 -82.44 21.78 -25.52
N ALA A 498 -82.18 20.54 -25.11
CA ALA A 498 -83.20 19.50 -24.96
C ALA A 498 -84.28 19.89 -23.93
N LYS A 499 -83.89 20.50 -22.81
CA LYS A 499 -84.84 21.05 -21.82
C LYS A 499 -85.70 22.15 -22.43
N ASP A 500 -85.12 23.05 -23.23
CA ASP A 500 -85.86 24.13 -23.90
C ASP A 500 -86.85 23.59 -24.94
N ILE A 501 -86.41 22.67 -25.81
CA ILE A 501 -87.28 21.94 -26.75
C ILE A 501 -88.43 21.26 -26.00
N GLY A 502 -88.16 20.65 -24.84
CA GLY A 502 -89.19 20.07 -23.98
C GLY A 502 -90.22 21.08 -23.48
N LYS A 503 -89.80 22.31 -23.13
CA LYS A 503 -90.71 23.41 -22.79
C LYS A 503 -91.54 23.86 -24.00
N GLN A 504 -90.90 24.10 -25.13
CA GLN A 504 -91.58 24.50 -26.38
C GLN A 504 -92.60 23.45 -26.82
N THR A 505 -92.25 22.17 -26.73
CA THR A 505 -93.13 21.04 -27.07
C THR A 505 -94.38 21.02 -26.19
N LYS A 506 -94.26 21.32 -24.89
CA LYS A 506 -95.43 21.44 -23.98
C LYS A 506 -96.35 22.58 -24.39
N VAL A 507 -95.78 23.74 -24.75
CA VAL A 507 -96.55 24.89 -25.25
C VAL A 507 -97.29 24.51 -26.54
N PHE A 508 -96.58 23.91 -27.50
CA PHE A 508 -97.17 23.45 -28.75
C PHE A 508 -98.30 22.43 -28.52
N LYS A 509 -98.09 21.43 -27.65
CA LYS A 509 -99.12 20.46 -27.27
C LYS A 509 -100.38 21.14 -26.72
N ASN A 510 -100.23 22.14 -25.85
CA ASN A 510 -101.36 22.90 -25.30
C ASN A 510 -102.09 23.67 -26.41
N LEU A 511 -101.37 24.32 -27.31
CA LEU A 511 -101.95 25.05 -28.43
C LEU A 511 -102.70 24.11 -29.38
N VAL A 512 -102.12 22.96 -29.74
CA VAL A 512 -102.78 21.93 -30.57
C VAL A 512 -104.05 21.41 -29.89
N MET A 513 -104.03 21.20 -28.58
CA MET A 513 -105.20 20.79 -27.82
C MET A 513 -106.29 21.87 -27.84
N GLN A 514 -105.95 23.14 -27.65
CA GLN A 514 -106.88 24.26 -27.81
C GLN A 514 -107.46 24.32 -29.24
N LEU A 515 -106.62 24.15 -30.25
CA LEU A 515 -107.00 24.16 -31.65
C LEU A 515 -107.92 22.99 -32.01
N ALA A 516 -107.72 21.82 -31.40
CA ALA A 516 -108.61 20.67 -31.54
C ALA A 516 -109.99 20.93 -30.92
N VAL A 517 -110.06 21.57 -29.74
CA VAL A 517 -111.32 21.97 -29.09
C VAL A 517 -112.09 22.99 -29.94
N GLU A 518 -111.41 24.03 -30.46
CA GLU A 518 -112.04 25.00 -31.36
C GLU A 518 -112.50 24.36 -32.68
N ARG A 519 -111.71 23.44 -33.25
CA ARG A 519 -112.14 22.67 -34.43
C ARG A 519 -113.40 21.85 -34.15
N GLU A 520 -113.50 21.21 -32.98
CA GLU A 520 -114.70 20.48 -32.57
C GLU A 520 -115.91 21.43 -32.40
N ARG A 521 -115.70 22.58 -31.76
CA ARG A 521 -116.71 23.64 -31.62
C ARG A 521 -117.23 24.11 -32.99
N ILE A 522 -116.33 24.45 -33.91
CA ILE A 522 -116.67 24.89 -35.26
C ILE A 522 -117.41 23.78 -36.02
N ASN A 523 -116.96 22.52 -35.91
CA ASN A 523 -117.66 21.39 -36.52
C ASN A 523 -119.09 21.20 -35.99
N LYS A 524 -119.30 21.40 -34.68
CA LYS A 524 -120.65 21.40 -34.07
C LYS A 524 -121.50 22.54 -34.63
N GLN A 525 -120.95 23.75 -34.74
CA GLN A 525 -121.63 24.89 -35.36
C GLN A 525 -121.99 24.63 -36.83
N LEU A 526 -121.06 24.10 -37.62
CA LEU A 526 -121.28 23.70 -39.02
C LEU A 526 -122.36 22.61 -39.14
N SER A 527 -122.34 21.61 -38.27
CA SER A 527 -123.35 20.53 -38.27
C SER A 527 -124.75 21.06 -37.92
N SER A 528 -124.84 21.98 -36.95
CA SER A 528 -126.08 22.69 -36.61
C SER A 528 -126.59 23.47 -37.82
N LEU A 529 -125.74 24.30 -38.43
CA LEU A 529 -126.09 25.09 -39.61
C LEU A 529 -126.45 24.22 -40.81
N ALA A 530 -125.77 23.09 -41.02
CA ALA A 530 -126.08 22.13 -42.07
C ALA A 530 -127.46 21.47 -41.85
N SER A 531 -127.81 21.16 -40.60
CA SER A 531 -129.13 20.63 -40.26
C SER A 531 -130.24 21.67 -40.48
N GLU A 532 -129.98 22.94 -40.15
CA GLU A 532 -130.88 24.06 -40.40
C GLU A 532 -131.05 24.30 -41.91
N ASN A 533 -129.96 24.31 -42.68
CA ASN A 533 -130.00 24.37 -44.13
C ASN A 533 -130.78 23.20 -44.74
N LYS A 534 -130.65 21.98 -44.20
CA LYS A 534 -131.45 20.82 -44.64
C LYS A 534 -132.95 21.06 -44.40
N ILE A 535 -133.33 21.63 -43.25
CA ILE A 535 -134.71 22.01 -42.95
C ILE A 535 -135.20 23.10 -43.92
N LEU A 536 -134.39 24.13 -44.19
CA LEU A 536 -134.71 25.20 -45.13
C LEU A 536 -134.86 24.68 -46.57
N VAL A 537 -133.99 23.78 -47.02
CA VAL A 537 -134.10 23.11 -48.32
C VAL A 537 -135.37 22.26 -48.40
N VAL A 538 -135.73 21.53 -47.35
CA VAL A 538 -137.02 20.80 -47.30
C VAL A 538 -138.20 21.76 -47.36
N LYS A 539 -138.14 22.90 -46.65
CA LYS A 539 -139.16 23.96 -46.74
C LYS A 539 -139.25 24.53 -48.17
N LEU A 540 -138.13 24.80 -48.84
CA LEU A 540 -138.07 25.26 -50.23
C LEU A 540 -138.60 24.21 -51.23
N LYS A 541 -138.34 22.92 -50.99
CA LYS A 541 -138.92 21.81 -51.75
C LYS A 541 -140.42 21.64 -51.49
N GLN A 542 -140.90 21.94 -50.29
CA GLN A 542 -142.34 21.94 -49.97
C GLN A 542 -143.09 23.14 -50.58
N THR A 543 -142.41 24.26 -50.83
CA THR A 543 -143.00 25.43 -51.53
C THR A 543 -142.98 25.31 -53.06
N ASN A 544 -142.32 24.31 -53.65
CA ASN A 544 -142.28 24.10 -55.10
C ASN A 544 -142.93 22.76 -55.48
N LYS A 545 -144.25 22.80 -55.73
CA LYS A 545 -145.06 21.71 -56.28
C LYS A 545 -145.64 22.13 -57.65
N HIS A 546 -144.81 22.10 -58.72
CA HIS A 546 -145.08 21.69 -60.12
C HIS A 546 -143.94 22.09 -61.10
N PRO A 547 -143.82 21.48 -62.31
CA PRO A 547 -142.83 20.47 -62.69
C PRO A 547 -141.65 20.98 -63.57
N SER A 548 -140.81 20.04 -64.04
CA SER A 548 -139.74 20.14 -65.08
C SER A 548 -138.38 20.63 -64.58
N GLN A 549 -137.21 20.23 -65.09
CA GLN A 549 -136.74 19.22 -66.05
C GLN A 549 -135.19 19.14 -65.86
N GLU A 550 -134.57 18.09 -66.40
CA GLU A 550 -133.13 17.83 -66.50
C GLU A 550 -132.23 19.07 -66.70
N VAL A 551 -130.98 19.01 -66.22
CA VAL A 551 -129.75 18.88 -67.04
C VAL A 551 -128.50 19.14 -66.18
N SER A 552 -127.46 18.41 -66.57
CA SER A 552 -126.06 18.37 -66.18
C SER A 552 -125.26 19.70 -66.17
N VAL A 553 -124.00 19.55 -65.76
CA VAL A 553 -122.78 20.36 -66.04
C VAL A 553 -122.35 21.24 -64.87
N THR A 554 -121.24 20.93 -64.17
CA THR A 554 -119.80 21.21 -64.44
C THR A 554 -119.42 22.70 -64.38
N LEU A 555 -118.19 22.93 -63.92
CA LEU A 555 -117.37 24.16 -63.86
C LEU A 555 -117.60 25.01 -62.60
N ALA A 556 -116.63 25.14 -61.68
CA ALA A 556 -115.25 25.61 -61.78
C ALA A 556 -115.16 27.15 -61.76
N THR A 557 -113.99 27.60 -61.30
CA THR A 557 -113.40 28.94 -61.42
C THR A 557 -114.09 30.07 -60.66
N ASP A 558 -113.42 31.02 -60.03
CA ASP A 558 -112.02 31.31 -59.74
C ASP A 558 -112.05 32.46 -58.73
N HIS A 559 -111.06 32.55 -57.85
CA HIS A 559 -110.35 33.82 -57.75
C HIS A 559 -108.93 33.58 -57.22
N GLU A 560 -107.98 33.66 -58.14
CA GLU A 560 -106.61 34.06 -57.91
C GLU A 560 -106.56 35.36 -57.10
N VAL A 561 -105.69 35.40 -56.10
CA VAL A 561 -104.80 36.55 -55.88
C VAL A 561 -103.42 35.98 -55.58
N ASP A 562 -102.68 35.80 -56.66
CA ASP A 562 -101.30 36.27 -56.87
C ASP A 562 -100.51 36.71 -55.62
N SER A 563 -99.45 35.95 -55.29
CA SER A 563 -98.11 36.46 -54.95
C SER A 563 -97.23 35.30 -54.46
N MET A 564 -96.44 34.73 -55.39
CA MET A 564 -95.06 34.32 -55.10
C MET A 564 -94.17 35.59 -55.16
N PRO A 565 -92.99 35.68 -54.52
CA PRO A 565 -91.93 34.65 -54.39
C PRO A 565 -91.57 34.41 -52.90
N ASP A 566 -90.72 33.49 -52.45
CA ASP A 566 -89.47 32.98 -52.98
C ASP A 566 -89.19 31.68 -52.21
N ALA A 567 -89.13 30.56 -52.92
CA ALA A 567 -88.85 29.25 -52.34
C ALA A 567 -87.47 28.81 -52.82
N ASP A 568 -86.42 29.34 -52.18
CA ASP A 568 -85.08 28.81 -52.35
C ASP A 568 -84.31 28.83 -51.04
N THR A 569 -84.51 27.79 -50.22
CA THR A 569 -83.45 27.16 -49.41
C THR A 569 -83.96 25.85 -48.80
N VAL A 570 -84.24 24.87 -49.65
CA VAL A 570 -84.24 23.46 -49.21
C VAL A 570 -82.77 23.03 -49.12
N ARG A 571 -82.14 23.22 -47.96
CA ARG A 571 -80.94 22.42 -47.63
C ARG A 571 -81.40 21.03 -47.24
N ARG A 572 -81.44 20.16 -48.25
CA ARG A 572 -81.34 18.71 -48.07
C ARG A 572 -80.11 18.44 -47.18
N ILE A 573 -80.29 17.64 -46.14
CA ILE A 573 -79.20 17.01 -45.41
C ILE A 573 -78.56 16.03 -46.40
N ASP A 574 -77.40 16.43 -46.92
CA ASP A 574 -76.55 15.58 -47.73
C ASP A 574 -75.79 14.65 -46.78
N ALA A 575 -76.30 13.43 -46.60
CA ALA A 575 -75.53 12.33 -46.03
C ALA A 575 -74.67 11.74 -47.15
N GLY A 576 -73.51 12.36 -47.44
CA GLY A 576 -72.80 11.95 -48.65
C GLY A 576 -71.47 12.61 -49.01
N VAL A 577 -70.69 13.17 -48.07
CA VAL A 577 -69.29 13.57 -48.39
C VAL A 577 -68.35 13.25 -47.23
N LEU A 578 -68.07 11.95 -47.01
CA LEU A 578 -66.80 11.56 -46.43
C LEU A 578 -65.77 11.56 -47.55
N ASN A 579 -64.76 12.40 -47.39
CA ASN A 579 -63.71 12.67 -48.35
C ASN A 579 -62.91 11.38 -48.64
N PHE A 580 -63.28 10.62 -49.67
CA PHE A 580 -62.58 9.40 -50.13
C PHE A 580 -61.08 9.64 -50.35
N LYS A 581 -60.69 10.90 -50.65
CA LYS A 581 -59.29 11.34 -50.71
C LYS A 581 -58.53 11.17 -49.39
N HIS A 582 -59.14 11.43 -48.23
CA HIS A 582 -58.44 11.31 -46.94
C HIS A 582 -58.35 9.86 -46.45
N LEU A 583 -59.38 9.04 -46.69
CA LEU A 583 -59.30 7.60 -46.42
C LEU A 583 -58.29 6.89 -47.32
N PHE A 584 -58.21 7.27 -48.60
CA PHE A 584 -57.22 6.73 -49.53
C PHE A 584 -55.79 7.17 -49.16
N ILE A 585 -55.59 8.44 -48.77
CA ILE A 585 -54.29 8.94 -48.30
C ILE A 585 -53.87 8.24 -47.01
N LEU A 586 -54.78 8.04 -46.04
CA LEU A 586 -54.47 7.34 -44.79
C LEU A 586 -54.11 5.86 -45.04
N SER A 587 -54.82 5.20 -45.96
CA SER A 587 -54.53 3.81 -46.37
C SER A 587 -53.16 3.66 -47.03
N VAL A 588 -52.77 4.60 -47.90
CA VAL A 588 -51.45 4.60 -48.56
C VAL A 588 -50.33 4.91 -47.56
N LEU A 589 -50.59 5.78 -46.58
CA LEU A 589 -49.60 6.15 -45.56
C LEU A 589 -49.33 5.00 -44.57
N VAL A 590 -50.35 4.24 -44.21
CA VAL A 590 -50.20 3.02 -43.39
C VAL A 590 -49.42 1.93 -44.14
N LEU A 591 -49.64 1.77 -45.44
CA LEU A 591 -48.88 0.84 -46.29
C LEU A 591 -47.40 1.24 -46.42
N LEU A 592 -47.10 2.54 -46.54
CA LEU A 592 -45.73 3.06 -46.60
C LEU A 592 -44.98 2.90 -45.27
N VAL A 593 -45.64 3.13 -44.14
CA VAL A 593 -45.04 2.93 -42.81
C VAL A 593 -44.76 1.44 -42.56
N SER A 594 -45.69 0.56 -42.96
CA SER A 594 -45.49 -0.89 -42.86
C SER A 594 -44.38 -1.43 -43.76
N ALA A 595 -44.17 -0.83 -44.94
CA ALA A 595 -43.08 -1.20 -45.83
C ALA A 595 -41.71 -0.72 -45.30
N MET A 596 -41.65 0.46 -44.67
CA MET A 596 -40.44 0.99 -44.05
C MET A 596 -40.03 0.19 -42.80
N THR A 597 -40.98 -0.25 -41.97
CA THR A 597 -40.66 -1.11 -40.81
C THR A 597 -40.18 -2.49 -41.25
N TYR A 598 -40.72 -3.04 -42.35
CA TYR A 598 -40.25 -4.30 -42.94
C TYR A 598 -38.83 -4.19 -43.49
N LEU A 599 -38.52 -3.13 -44.26
CA LEU A 599 -37.16 -2.87 -44.77
C LEU A 599 -36.15 -2.54 -43.67
N HIS A 600 -36.56 -1.92 -42.56
CA HIS A 600 -35.67 -1.62 -41.44
C HIS A 600 -35.40 -2.84 -40.54
N SER A 601 -36.27 -3.85 -40.59
CA SER A 601 -36.08 -5.12 -39.87
C SER A 601 -35.11 -6.05 -40.62
N ASP A 602 -35.04 -5.98 -41.96
CA ASP A 602 -34.10 -6.78 -42.78
C ASP A 602 -32.67 -6.21 -42.80
N VAL A 603 -32.44 -4.95 -42.40
CA VAL A 603 -31.10 -4.33 -42.37
C VAL A 603 -30.37 -4.53 -41.03
N ASN A 604 -31.05 -5.06 -40.01
CA ASN A 604 -30.46 -5.31 -38.68
C ASN A 604 -30.09 -6.79 -38.43
N LEU A 605 -30.02 -7.61 -39.49
CA LEU A 605 -29.55 -8.99 -39.44
C LEU A 605 -28.38 -9.20 -40.42
N GLU A 606 -27.27 -8.49 -40.22
CA GLU A 606 -25.94 -8.90 -40.68
C GLU A 606 -24.84 -8.44 -39.69
#